data_AF-A0ABD3W3B3-F1
#
_entry.id   AF-A0ABD3W3B3-F1
#
_cell.length_a   1.000
_cell.length_b   1.000
_cell.length_c   1.000
_cell.angle_alpha   90.00
_cell.angle_beta   90.00
_cell.angle_gamma   90.00
#
_symmetry.space_group_name_H-M   'P 1'
#
loop_
_entity.id
_entity.type
_entity.pdbx_description
1 polymer ?
#
loop_
_entity_poly.entity_id
_entity_poly.type
_entity_poly.pdbx_seq_one_letter_code
_entity_poly.pdbx_strand_id
1 'polypeptide(L)'
;NVAYGKPAIQSSTYLGNPSYSEPKGYLYNASFAVDGIKTTNFHNNSCSHTEVGQSHPSWEVDLQGLYEVSSIKIYQRDDGNQRSLEGFVVDGMQTDANYFTIDYPGPYSTGVITISLQPKRQFKSIRIRLPKDRAFICLCEVEVFAEVNVALGKAASQSSTYDGSTYSYANEKGLYNASLAVDGNTNTNFSYASCSQTTPNTKTLAWWNVTLNGPYPVIGLRIYQRTD
;
A
#
# COMPACT_ATOMS: atom_id res chain seq x y z
N ASN A 1 -2.33 -4.01 -0.94
CA ASN A 1 -0.88 -3.81 -1.01
C ASN A 1 -0.60 -2.41 -1.56
N VAL A 2 -0.21 -1.45 -0.72
CA VAL A 2 0.15 -0.07 -1.15
C VAL A 2 1.60 0.06 -1.59
N ALA A 3 2.42 -0.99 -1.40
CA ALA A 3 3.80 -1.05 -1.87
C ALA A 3 3.95 -1.54 -3.32
N TYR A 4 2.89 -2.10 -3.91
CA TYR A 4 2.92 -2.66 -5.28
C TYR A 4 3.39 -1.61 -6.31
N GLY A 5 4.44 -1.94 -7.06
CA GLY A 5 5.05 -1.10 -8.09
C GLY A 5 5.72 0.17 -7.58
N LYS A 6 5.91 0.32 -6.26
CA LYS A 6 6.52 1.51 -5.65
C LYS A 6 8.04 1.50 -5.76
N PRO A 7 8.70 2.67 -5.75
CA PRO A 7 10.15 2.74 -5.73
C PRO A 7 10.72 2.00 -4.52
N ALA A 8 11.65 1.08 -4.77
CA ALA A 8 12.36 0.35 -3.74
C ALA A 8 13.87 0.47 -3.95
N ILE A 9 14.61 0.49 -2.85
CA ILE A 9 16.07 0.53 -2.81
C ILE A 9 16.60 -0.56 -1.87
N GLN A 10 17.86 -0.91 -2.04
CA GLN A 10 18.55 -1.85 -1.15
C GLN A 10 20.01 -1.44 -0.99
N SER A 11 20.65 -1.88 0.10
CA SER A 11 22.01 -1.45 0.46
C SER A 11 23.07 -1.80 -0.59
N SER A 12 22.85 -2.88 -1.34
CA SER A 12 23.58 -3.24 -2.55
C SER A 12 22.79 -4.27 -3.34
N THR A 13 23.21 -4.55 -4.57
CA THR A 13 22.51 -5.49 -5.46
C THR A 13 23.44 -6.64 -5.80
N TYR A 14 23.00 -7.86 -5.49
CA TYR A 14 23.70 -9.09 -5.85
C TYR A 14 23.76 -9.25 -7.37
N LEU A 15 24.97 -9.45 -7.89
CA LEU A 15 25.22 -9.80 -9.28
C LEU A 15 25.35 -11.33 -9.35
N GLY A 16 24.32 -12.01 -9.85
CA GLY A 16 24.19 -13.49 -9.83
C GLY A 16 25.48 -14.28 -10.10
N ASN A 17 25.65 -15.42 -9.44
CA ASN A 17 26.87 -16.22 -9.55
C ASN A 17 26.79 -17.19 -10.74
N PRO A 18 27.71 -17.11 -11.72
CA PRO A 18 27.71 -18.00 -12.90
C PRO A 18 27.84 -19.50 -12.59
N SER A 19 28.24 -19.85 -11.36
CA SER A 19 28.46 -21.24 -10.92
C SER A 19 27.17 -21.93 -10.50
N TYR A 20 26.15 -21.16 -10.13
CA TYR A 20 24.77 -21.62 -9.99
C TYR A 20 24.08 -21.24 -11.30
N SER A 21 23.08 -21.98 -11.75
CA SER A 21 22.41 -21.81 -13.05
C SER A 21 21.65 -20.47 -13.24
N GLU A 22 22.09 -19.42 -12.56
CA GLU A 22 21.68 -18.03 -12.64
C GLU A 22 22.30 -17.36 -13.87
N PRO A 23 21.57 -16.48 -14.55
CA PRO A 23 22.15 -15.72 -15.66
C PRO A 23 23.28 -14.82 -15.14
N LYS A 24 24.49 -15.00 -15.69
CA LYS A 24 25.62 -14.10 -15.40
C LYS A 24 25.22 -12.65 -15.71
N GLY A 25 25.30 -11.77 -14.71
CA GLY A 25 24.91 -10.37 -14.84
C GLY A 25 23.43 -10.08 -14.60
N TYR A 26 22.64 -11.05 -14.13
CA TYR A 26 21.29 -10.78 -13.62
C TYR A 26 21.37 -9.89 -12.37
N LEU A 27 20.58 -8.81 -12.38
CA LEU A 27 20.53 -7.84 -11.28
C LEU A 27 19.32 -8.18 -10.40
N TYR A 28 19.57 -8.68 -9.19
CA TYR A 28 18.52 -8.98 -8.20
C TYR A 28 18.02 -7.69 -7.51
N ASN A 29 17.41 -6.81 -8.30
CA ASN A 29 17.04 -5.45 -7.92
C ASN A 29 16.01 -5.40 -6.79
N ALA A 30 16.05 -4.32 -5.99
CA ALA A 30 15.09 -4.05 -4.92
C ALA A 30 13.63 -4.07 -5.38
N SER A 31 13.36 -3.67 -6.63
CA SER A 31 12.02 -3.59 -7.20
C SER A 31 11.32 -4.95 -7.32
N PHE A 32 12.06 -6.07 -7.33
CA PHE A 32 11.45 -7.39 -7.38
C PHE A 32 10.65 -7.72 -6.12
N ALA A 33 11.00 -7.13 -4.98
CA ALA A 33 10.21 -7.32 -3.77
C ALA A 33 8.87 -6.55 -3.75
N VAL A 34 8.52 -5.83 -4.83
CA VAL A 34 7.27 -5.05 -4.93
C VAL A 34 6.61 -5.22 -6.31
N ASP A 35 6.97 -6.27 -7.06
CA ASP A 35 6.47 -6.50 -8.42
C ASP A 35 5.20 -7.35 -8.48
N GLY A 36 4.79 -7.94 -7.35
CA GLY A 36 3.60 -8.80 -7.22
C GLY A 36 3.87 -10.29 -7.38
N ILE A 37 5.11 -10.70 -7.66
CA ILE A 37 5.50 -12.09 -7.89
C ILE A 37 5.92 -12.74 -6.56
N LYS A 38 5.00 -13.49 -5.97
CA LYS A 38 5.13 -14.07 -4.62
C LYS A 38 5.94 -15.37 -4.56
N THR A 39 6.61 -15.77 -5.64
CA THR A 39 7.30 -17.07 -5.66
C THR A 39 8.56 -17.02 -4.80
N THR A 40 8.62 -17.89 -3.80
CA THR A 40 9.71 -17.92 -2.81
C THR A 40 10.93 -18.73 -3.27
N ASN A 41 10.84 -19.41 -4.41
CA ASN A 41 11.98 -20.09 -5.02
C ASN A 41 12.91 -19.06 -5.67
N PHE A 42 14.12 -18.91 -5.12
CA PHE A 42 15.11 -17.95 -5.61
C PHE A 42 15.46 -18.14 -7.09
N HIS A 43 15.44 -19.39 -7.56
CA HIS A 43 15.77 -19.74 -8.95
C HIS A 43 14.73 -19.27 -9.97
N ASN A 44 13.58 -18.75 -9.52
CA ASN A 44 12.60 -18.10 -10.39
C ASN A 44 13.01 -16.66 -10.78
N ASN A 45 14.13 -16.15 -10.26
CA ASN A 45 14.67 -14.83 -10.57
C ASN A 45 13.70 -13.66 -10.27
N SER A 46 12.78 -13.85 -9.32
CA SER A 46 11.77 -12.86 -8.93
C SER A 46 12.00 -12.26 -7.54
N CYS A 47 13.16 -12.52 -6.92
CA CYS A 47 13.45 -11.99 -5.58
C CYS A 47 14.50 -10.90 -5.67
N SER A 48 14.38 -9.85 -4.84
CA SER A 48 15.49 -8.93 -4.59
C SER A 48 16.56 -9.64 -3.77
N HIS A 49 17.83 -9.25 -3.96
CA HIS A 49 18.93 -9.84 -3.21
C HIS A 49 20.05 -8.83 -3.04
N THR A 50 20.50 -8.66 -1.79
CA THR A 50 21.66 -7.83 -1.48
C THR A 50 22.96 -8.65 -1.58
N GLU A 51 24.12 -8.04 -1.82
CA GLU A 51 25.39 -8.79 -1.80
C GLU A 51 25.60 -9.65 -0.54
N VAL A 52 26.26 -10.80 -0.69
CA VAL A 52 26.51 -11.72 0.42
C VAL A 52 27.62 -11.19 1.32
N GLY A 53 27.48 -11.34 2.64
CA GLY A 53 28.52 -11.00 3.59
C GLY A 53 28.57 -9.51 3.97
N GLN A 54 27.52 -8.76 3.65
CA GLN A 54 27.42 -7.36 4.03
C GLN A 54 27.29 -7.16 5.54
N SER A 55 27.75 -5.99 5.97
CA SER A 55 27.43 -5.42 7.26
C SER A 55 26.12 -4.65 7.18
N HIS A 56 25.17 -4.98 8.04
CA HIS A 56 23.92 -4.25 8.20
C HIS A 56 23.10 -4.07 6.90
N PRO A 57 22.87 -5.13 6.10
CA PRO A 57 22.14 -5.00 4.84
C PRO A 57 20.70 -4.53 5.08
N SER A 58 20.15 -3.82 4.11
CA SER A 58 18.79 -3.27 4.17
C SER A 58 18.10 -3.26 2.80
N TRP A 59 16.77 -3.28 2.85
CA TRP A 59 15.86 -3.02 1.74
C TRP A 59 14.78 -2.05 2.22
N GLU A 60 14.36 -1.12 1.38
CA GLU A 60 13.34 -0.12 1.72
C GLU A 60 12.43 0.18 0.53
N VAL A 61 11.13 0.32 0.79
CA VAL A 61 10.14 0.83 -0.17
C VAL A 61 9.62 2.20 0.26
N ASP A 62 9.67 3.16 -0.65
CA ASP A 62 9.00 4.45 -0.53
C ASP A 62 7.53 4.32 -0.97
N LEU A 63 6.59 4.46 -0.03
CA LEU A 63 5.16 4.31 -0.33
C LEU A 63 4.60 5.51 -1.12
N GLN A 64 5.37 6.59 -1.29
CA GLN A 64 5.00 7.84 -1.97
C GLN A 64 3.77 8.54 -1.36
N GLY A 65 3.48 8.24 -0.09
CA GLY A 65 2.34 8.76 0.64
C GLY A 65 2.36 8.26 2.08
N LEU A 66 1.67 8.97 2.96
CA LEU A 66 1.49 8.55 4.34
C LEU A 66 0.28 7.62 4.43
N TYR A 67 0.50 6.36 4.75
CA TYR A 67 -0.56 5.33 4.81
C TYR A 67 -0.74 4.83 6.24
N GLU A 68 -2.00 4.69 6.67
CA GLU A 68 -2.34 3.97 7.90
C GLU A 68 -2.24 2.46 7.65
N VAL A 69 -1.07 1.90 7.94
CA VAL A 69 -0.71 0.50 7.74
C VAL A 69 -1.30 -0.37 8.84
N SER A 70 -1.98 -1.45 8.44
CA SER A 70 -2.57 -2.46 9.33
C SER A 70 -1.73 -3.73 9.42
N SER A 71 -1.01 -4.10 8.36
CA SER A 71 -0.08 -5.22 8.39
C SER A 71 0.98 -5.14 7.28
N ILE A 72 2.08 -5.86 7.50
CA ILE A 72 3.16 -6.05 6.54
C ILE A 72 3.34 -7.55 6.35
N LYS A 73 3.40 -8.01 5.10
CA LYS A 73 3.60 -9.41 4.76
C LYS A 73 4.85 -9.55 3.92
N ILE A 74 5.78 -10.37 4.37
CA ILE A 74 7.11 -10.55 3.77
C ILE A 74 7.19 -11.99 3.27
N TYR A 75 7.39 -12.15 1.96
CA TYR A 75 7.69 -13.41 1.31
C TYR A 75 9.21 -13.44 1.14
N GLN A 76 9.87 -14.33 1.87
CA GLN A 76 11.32 -14.49 1.78
C GLN A 76 11.67 -15.73 0.95
N ARG A 77 12.96 -15.87 0.63
CA ARG A 77 13.50 -17.07 -0.01
C ARG A 77 13.18 -18.34 0.79
N ASP A 78 12.62 -19.34 0.13
CA ASP A 78 12.22 -20.62 0.72
C ASP A 78 12.47 -21.80 -0.25
N ASP A 79 13.74 -22.05 -0.54
CA ASP A 79 14.23 -23.12 -1.43
C ASP A 79 15.24 -24.05 -0.73
N GLY A 80 15.21 -24.08 0.61
CA GLY A 80 16.16 -24.82 1.45
C GLY A 80 17.35 -24.00 1.98
N ASN A 81 17.46 -22.71 1.61
CA ASN A 81 18.42 -21.77 2.18
C ASN A 81 17.72 -20.56 2.85
N GLN A 82 17.12 -20.81 4.01
CA GLN A 82 16.18 -19.89 4.68
C GLN A 82 16.83 -18.92 5.66
N ARG A 83 18.16 -18.72 5.62
CA ARG A 83 18.86 -17.95 6.67
C ARG A 83 18.87 -16.43 6.47
N SER A 84 18.21 -15.94 5.43
CA SER A 84 18.32 -14.53 5.05
C SER A 84 17.72 -13.57 6.08
N LEU A 85 16.55 -13.85 6.67
CA LEU A 85 15.89 -12.91 7.59
C LEU A 85 15.93 -13.32 9.07
N GLU A 86 16.95 -14.06 9.53
CA GLU A 86 17.06 -14.34 10.97
C GLU A 86 17.44 -13.08 11.75
N GLY A 87 16.60 -12.68 12.73
CA GLY A 87 16.86 -11.52 13.59
C GLY A 87 16.69 -10.17 12.88
N PHE A 88 15.80 -10.09 11.88
CA PHE A 88 15.56 -8.86 11.15
C PHE A 88 14.75 -7.84 11.96
N VAL A 89 14.82 -6.59 11.51
CA VAL A 89 14.10 -5.45 12.07
C VAL A 89 13.32 -4.77 10.96
N VAL A 90 12.12 -4.32 11.28
CA VAL A 90 11.30 -3.47 10.40
C VAL A 90 11.21 -2.07 10.99
N ASP A 91 11.67 -1.08 10.24
CA ASP A 91 11.46 0.33 10.58
C ASP A 91 10.39 0.94 9.67
N GLY A 92 9.32 1.45 10.25
CA GLY A 92 8.31 2.23 9.54
C GLY A 92 8.53 3.72 9.77
N MET A 93 8.87 4.48 8.72
CA MET A 93 9.09 5.92 8.83
C MET A 93 7.75 6.66 8.97
N GLN A 94 7.50 7.32 10.10
CA GLN A 94 6.24 8.06 10.33
C GLN A 94 6.32 9.50 9.82
N THR A 95 7.42 10.17 10.13
CA THR A 95 7.79 11.51 9.65
C THR A 95 9.28 11.51 9.35
N ASP A 96 9.78 12.58 8.73
CA ASP A 96 11.19 12.66 8.35
C ASP A 96 12.06 12.48 9.62
N ALA A 97 12.94 11.48 9.59
CA ALA A 97 13.78 11.02 10.70
C ALA A 97 13.10 10.39 11.94
N ASN A 98 11.77 10.16 11.94
CA ASN A 98 11.08 9.44 13.00
C ASN A 98 10.63 8.04 12.53
N TYR A 99 11.10 7.00 13.21
CA TYR A 99 10.83 5.61 12.86
C TYR A 99 10.14 4.89 14.01
N PHE A 100 9.14 4.08 13.67
CA PHE A 100 8.63 3.04 14.54
C PHE A 100 9.35 1.73 14.21
N THR A 101 10.09 1.20 15.18
CA THR A 101 10.89 -0.02 15.00
C THR A 101 10.16 -1.23 15.58
N ILE A 102 10.16 -2.32 14.81
CA ILE A 102 9.62 -3.62 15.18
C ILE A 102 10.75 -4.63 15.10
N ASP A 103 11.20 -5.10 16.26
CA ASP A 103 12.19 -6.16 16.34
C ASP A 103 11.54 -7.52 16.09
N TYR A 104 12.17 -8.32 15.23
CA TYR A 104 11.80 -9.71 15.00
C TYR A 104 12.95 -10.64 15.41
N PRO A 105 13.19 -10.81 16.73
CA PRO A 105 14.33 -11.57 17.25
C PRO A 105 14.15 -13.10 17.15
N GLY A 106 12.97 -13.54 16.70
CA GLY A 106 12.57 -14.96 16.70
C GLY A 106 13.45 -15.84 15.79
N PRO A 107 13.38 -17.17 15.99
CA PRO A 107 14.12 -18.13 15.17
C PRO A 107 13.68 -18.08 13.71
N TYR A 108 14.40 -18.79 12.83
CA TYR A 108 14.06 -18.92 11.40
C TYR A 108 12.55 -19.11 11.20
N SER A 109 11.95 -18.20 10.44
CA SER A 109 10.63 -18.40 9.85
C SER A 109 10.81 -18.89 8.42
N THR A 110 9.93 -19.76 7.95
CA THR A 110 9.93 -20.21 6.55
C THR A 110 8.80 -19.54 5.79
N GLY A 111 8.99 -19.36 4.48
CA GLY A 111 7.99 -18.84 3.56
C GLY A 111 7.58 -17.39 3.82
N VAL A 112 6.53 -17.21 4.63
CA VAL A 112 5.78 -15.96 4.74
C VAL A 112 5.71 -15.47 6.18
N ILE A 113 6.22 -14.27 6.42
CA ILE A 113 6.12 -13.58 7.71
C ILE A 113 5.01 -12.55 7.62
N THR A 114 4.12 -12.51 8.61
CA THR A 114 3.07 -11.48 8.72
C THR A 114 3.24 -10.71 10.01
N ILE A 115 3.38 -9.40 9.90
CA ILE A 115 3.48 -8.46 11.01
C ILE A 115 2.17 -7.67 11.06
N SER A 116 1.36 -7.93 12.08
CA SER A 116 0.12 -7.21 12.32
C SER A 116 0.36 -5.99 13.22
N LEU A 117 -0.16 -4.83 12.84
CA LEU A 117 -0.05 -3.59 13.60
C LEU A 117 -1.38 -3.31 14.29
N GLN A 118 -1.40 -3.46 15.62
CA GLN A 118 -2.55 -3.16 16.46
C GLN A 118 -2.08 -2.28 17.64
N PRO A 119 -2.44 -0.98 17.68
CA PRO A 119 -3.23 -0.26 16.69
C PRO A 119 -2.49 -0.09 15.34
N LYS A 120 -3.24 0.25 14.28
CA LYS A 120 -2.68 0.63 12.97
C LYS A 120 -1.73 1.83 13.13
N ARG A 121 -0.76 1.97 12.23
CA ARG A 121 0.25 3.05 12.30
C ARG A 121 0.50 3.70 10.95
N GLN A 122 0.78 5.01 10.96
CA GLN A 122 1.05 5.76 9.75
C GLN A 122 2.53 5.65 9.34
N PHE A 123 2.79 5.23 8.10
CA PHE A 123 4.14 5.13 7.53
C PHE A 123 4.22 5.74 6.12
N LYS A 124 5.36 6.39 5.82
CA LYS A 124 5.78 6.86 4.49
C LYS A 124 6.68 5.85 3.77
N SER A 125 7.50 5.12 4.51
CA SER A 125 8.34 4.05 3.97
C SER A 125 8.41 2.88 4.95
N ILE A 126 8.74 1.71 4.43
CA ILE A 126 9.03 0.50 5.20
C ILE A 126 10.43 0.05 4.87
N ARG A 127 11.31 -0.01 5.88
CA ARG A 127 12.66 -0.56 5.77
C ARG A 127 12.74 -1.90 6.50
N ILE A 128 13.27 -2.91 5.83
CA ILE A 128 13.64 -4.21 6.41
C ILE A 128 15.17 -4.24 6.46
N ARG A 129 15.74 -4.48 7.64
CA ARG A 129 17.19 -4.53 7.83
C ARG A 129 17.62 -5.67 8.74
N LEU A 130 18.85 -6.12 8.58
CA LEU A 130 19.50 -7.05 9.49
C LEU A 130 20.55 -6.31 10.30
N PRO A 131 20.40 -6.12 11.61
CA PRO A 131 21.39 -5.46 12.46
C PRO A 131 22.55 -6.39 12.82
N LYS A 132 23.20 -6.99 11.83
CA LYS A 132 24.33 -7.90 12.02
C LYS A 132 25.29 -7.89 10.84
N ASP A 133 26.51 -8.34 11.08
CA ASP A 133 27.54 -8.49 10.06
C ASP A 133 27.46 -9.83 9.34
N ARG A 134 28.15 -9.91 8.18
CA ARG A 134 28.25 -11.11 7.36
C ARG A 134 26.87 -11.68 6.98
N ALA A 135 25.94 -10.80 6.64
CA ALA A 135 24.55 -11.13 6.33
C ALA A 135 24.16 -10.75 4.89
N PHE A 136 22.94 -11.13 4.50
CA PHE A 136 22.31 -10.74 3.25
C PHE A 136 20.80 -10.76 3.39
N ILE A 137 20.10 -9.92 2.64
CA ILE A 137 18.64 -9.88 2.53
C ILE A 137 18.23 -10.41 1.16
N CYS A 138 17.28 -11.35 1.15
CA CYS A 138 16.62 -11.88 -0.03
C CYS A 138 15.11 -11.83 0.18
N LEU A 139 14.43 -10.91 -0.51
CA LEU A 139 12.99 -10.68 -0.39
C LEU A 139 12.35 -11.00 -1.73
N CYS A 140 11.39 -11.92 -1.74
CA CYS A 140 10.66 -12.29 -2.95
C CYS A 140 9.44 -11.39 -3.16
N GLU A 141 8.78 -10.95 -2.10
CA GLU A 141 7.71 -9.95 -2.18
C GLU A 141 7.52 -9.32 -0.78
N VAL A 142 7.17 -8.04 -0.73
CA VAL A 142 6.79 -7.31 0.47
C VAL A 142 5.46 -6.61 0.20
N GLU A 143 4.40 -7.10 0.83
CA GLU A 143 3.08 -6.49 0.76
C GLU A 143 2.84 -5.61 1.98
N VAL A 144 2.53 -4.34 1.78
CA VAL A 144 2.13 -3.40 2.83
C VAL A 144 0.62 -3.18 2.73
N PHE A 145 -0.14 -3.54 3.77
CA PHE A 145 -1.59 -3.42 3.78
C PHE A 145 -2.03 -2.17 4.53
N ALA A 146 -2.81 -1.33 3.85
CA ALA A 146 -3.42 -0.13 4.40
C ALA A 146 -4.83 0.00 3.81
N GLU A 147 -5.74 0.61 4.57
CA GLU A 147 -7.06 1.00 4.06
C GLU A 147 -6.95 2.33 3.34
N VAL A 148 -7.37 2.36 2.08
CA VAL A 148 -7.36 3.57 1.26
C VAL A 148 -8.75 3.79 0.67
N ASN A 149 -9.21 5.04 0.64
CA ASN A 149 -10.41 5.39 -0.09
C ASN A 149 -10.09 5.42 -1.59
N VAL A 150 -10.27 4.29 -2.28
CA VAL A 150 -10.02 4.17 -3.72
C VAL A 150 -10.97 5.01 -4.57
N ALA A 151 -12.09 5.47 -4.00
CA ALA A 151 -13.05 6.34 -4.67
C ALA A 151 -12.68 7.83 -4.56
N LEU A 152 -11.77 8.22 -3.67
CA LEU A 152 -11.40 9.62 -3.43
C LEU A 152 -10.95 10.31 -4.72
N GLY A 153 -11.60 11.42 -5.07
CA GLY A 153 -11.33 12.24 -6.25
C GLY A 153 -11.64 11.57 -7.59
N LYS A 154 -12.31 10.40 -7.60
CA LYS A 154 -12.65 9.69 -8.83
C LYS A 154 -13.86 10.32 -9.52
N ALA A 155 -13.97 10.08 -10.83
CA ALA A 155 -15.13 10.51 -11.59
C ALA A 155 -16.39 9.77 -11.09
N ALA A 156 -17.40 10.53 -10.70
CA ALA A 156 -18.67 10.01 -10.22
C ALA A 156 -19.84 10.54 -11.08
N SER A 157 -20.92 9.78 -11.12
CA SER A 157 -22.15 10.11 -11.83
C SER A 157 -23.36 9.67 -11.03
N GLN A 158 -24.49 10.32 -11.25
CA GLN A 158 -25.75 9.99 -10.61
C GLN A 158 -26.90 10.12 -11.60
N SER A 159 -28.02 9.45 -11.32
CA SER A 159 -29.18 9.37 -12.22
C SER A 159 -29.75 10.72 -12.64
N SER A 160 -29.61 11.71 -11.77
CA SER A 160 -30.01 13.10 -11.99
C SER A 160 -29.27 13.98 -10.99
N THR A 161 -29.14 15.28 -11.26
CA THR A 161 -28.55 16.22 -10.30
C THR A 161 -29.62 17.18 -9.84
N TYR A 162 -29.83 17.25 -8.52
CA TYR A 162 -30.72 18.23 -7.93
C TYR A 162 -30.15 19.65 -8.11
N ASP A 163 -30.97 20.51 -8.71
CA ASP A 163 -30.71 21.93 -8.78
C ASP A 163 -31.21 22.57 -7.48
N GLY A 164 -30.27 22.99 -6.63
CA GLY A 164 -30.60 23.77 -5.44
C GLY A 164 -30.02 25.18 -5.49
N SER A 165 -29.97 25.78 -6.69
CA SER A 165 -29.67 27.19 -6.90
C SER A 165 -30.57 28.14 -6.09
N THR A 166 -31.70 27.66 -5.57
CA THR A 166 -32.60 28.40 -4.67
C THR A 166 -32.09 28.54 -3.24
N TYR A 167 -31.09 27.76 -2.80
CA TYR A 167 -30.55 27.85 -1.45
C TYR A 167 -29.51 28.97 -1.34
N SER A 168 -29.63 29.82 -0.31
CA SER A 168 -28.71 30.94 -0.09
C SER A 168 -27.26 30.52 0.23
N TYR A 169 -27.06 29.27 0.64
CA TYR A 169 -25.76 28.64 0.89
C TYR A 169 -25.24 27.83 -0.31
N ALA A 170 -25.97 27.78 -1.42
CA ALA A 170 -25.45 27.30 -2.69
C ALA A 170 -24.41 28.31 -3.19
N ASN A 171 -23.17 28.13 -2.76
CA ASN A 171 -21.99 28.86 -3.20
C ASN A 171 -21.69 28.59 -4.71
N GLU A 172 -20.60 29.14 -5.27
CA GLU A 172 -20.10 28.80 -6.62
C GLU A 172 -19.96 27.28 -6.89
N LYS A 173 -20.01 26.45 -5.83
CA LYS A 173 -20.08 24.98 -5.84
C LYS A 173 -21.51 24.40 -6.00
N GLY A 174 -22.53 25.23 -6.23
CA GLY A 174 -23.98 24.99 -6.09
C GLY A 174 -24.65 23.94 -6.99
N LEU A 175 -23.95 22.86 -7.33
CA LEU A 175 -24.51 21.68 -7.96
C LEU A 175 -24.26 20.50 -7.02
N TYR A 176 -25.32 19.90 -6.47
CA TYR A 176 -25.28 18.70 -5.63
C TYR A 176 -24.92 17.46 -6.46
N ASN A 177 -23.83 17.56 -7.19
CA ASN A 177 -23.39 16.61 -8.20
C ASN A 177 -22.77 15.38 -7.53
N ALA A 178 -22.61 14.32 -8.31
CA ALA A 178 -22.09 13.05 -7.82
C ALA A 178 -20.67 13.13 -7.23
N SER A 179 -19.83 14.08 -7.67
CA SER A 179 -18.43 14.18 -7.24
C SER A 179 -18.28 14.56 -5.76
N LEU A 180 -19.29 15.20 -5.17
CA LEU A 180 -19.29 15.56 -3.75
C LEU A 180 -19.27 14.33 -2.83
N ALA A 181 -19.79 13.17 -3.28
CA ALA A 181 -19.73 11.94 -2.49
C ALA A 181 -18.32 11.32 -2.43
N VAL A 182 -17.37 11.86 -3.19
CA VAL A 182 -15.99 11.36 -3.31
C VAL A 182 -14.94 12.47 -3.21
N ASP A 183 -15.30 13.65 -2.72
CA ASP A 183 -14.39 14.80 -2.61
C ASP A 183 -13.49 14.77 -1.35
N GLY A 184 -13.75 13.83 -0.44
CA GLY A 184 -13.02 13.67 0.83
C GLY A 184 -13.58 14.49 1.99
N ASN A 185 -14.62 15.30 1.76
CA ASN A 185 -15.32 16.03 2.80
C ASN A 185 -16.48 15.17 3.34
N THR A 186 -16.35 14.72 4.58
CA THR A 186 -17.33 13.83 5.22
C THR A 186 -18.41 14.59 5.99
N ASN A 187 -18.60 15.89 5.70
CA ASN A 187 -19.60 16.70 6.39
C ASN A 187 -21.01 16.24 5.98
N THR A 188 -21.80 15.84 6.98
CA THR A 188 -23.15 15.30 6.80
C THR A 188 -24.24 16.36 6.83
N ASN A 189 -23.90 17.63 7.09
CA ASN A 189 -24.85 18.72 7.08
C ASN A 189 -24.98 19.30 5.67
N PHE A 190 -26.20 19.22 5.13
CA PHE A 190 -26.51 19.59 3.75
C PHE A 190 -26.16 21.04 3.40
N SER A 191 -26.23 21.96 4.37
CA SER A 191 -25.91 23.38 4.18
C SER A 191 -24.44 23.67 3.86
N TYR A 192 -23.54 22.70 4.12
CA TYR A 192 -22.12 22.83 3.78
C TYR A 192 -21.78 22.42 2.34
N ALA A 193 -22.78 22.11 1.51
CA ALA A 193 -22.62 21.77 0.10
C ALA A 193 -21.61 20.63 -0.16
N SER A 194 -21.60 19.62 0.72
CA SER A 194 -20.70 18.46 0.69
C SER A 194 -21.42 17.15 0.38
N CYS A 195 -22.72 17.20 0.08
CA CYS A 195 -23.53 16.02 -0.21
C CYS A 195 -23.91 16.00 -1.69
N SER A 196 -23.83 14.84 -2.34
CA SER A 196 -24.49 14.63 -3.63
C SER A 196 -25.99 14.48 -3.45
N GLN A 197 -26.81 14.93 -4.41
CA GLN A 197 -28.25 14.76 -4.37
C GLN A 197 -28.84 14.57 -5.77
N THR A 198 -29.68 13.55 -5.90
CA THR A 198 -30.53 13.33 -7.07
C THR A 198 -31.81 14.16 -6.97
N THR A 199 -32.41 14.52 -8.11
CA THR A 199 -33.73 15.17 -8.09
C THR A 199 -34.76 14.22 -7.45
N PRO A 200 -35.65 14.73 -6.57
CA PRO A 200 -36.77 13.94 -6.08
C PRO A 200 -37.66 13.52 -7.27
N ASN A 201 -37.50 12.29 -7.75
CA ASN A 201 -38.27 11.75 -8.87
C ASN A 201 -38.85 10.40 -8.47
N THR A 202 -40.18 10.28 -8.55
CA THR A 202 -40.92 9.09 -8.17
C THR A 202 -41.05 8.06 -9.29
N LYS A 203 -40.53 8.34 -10.50
CA LYS A 203 -40.72 7.48 -11.69
C LYS A 203 -39.50 6.65 -12.11
N THR A 204 -38.33 6.87 -11.53
CA THR A 204 -37.09 6.15 -11.87
C THR A 204 -36.29 5.82 -10.61
N LEU A 205 -35.62 4.67 -10.58
CA LEU A 205 -34.71 4.32 -9.49
C LEU A 205 -33.52 5.30 -9.47
N ALA A 206 -33.34 6.00 -8.35
CA ALA A 206 -32.19 6.85 -8.14
C ALA A 206 -30.92 6.00 -8.00
N TRP A 207 -29.83 6.42 -8.63
CA TRP A 207 -28.54 5.74 -8.54
C TRP A 207 -27.38 6.73 -8.48
N TRP A 208 -26.28 6.26 -7.90
CA TRP A 208 -24.98 6.92 -7.90
C TRP A 208 -23.90 5.89 -8.26
N ASN A 209 -22.87 6.30 -8.99
CA ASN A 209 -21.80 5.45 -9.46
C ASN A 209 -20.46 6.20 -9.43
N VAL A 210 -19.36 5.49 -9.20
CA VAL A 210 -17.98 5.99 -9.29
C VAL A 210 -17.13 5.08 -10.16
N THR A 211 -16.33 5.69 -11.03
CA THR A 211 -15.38 4.98 -11.90
C THR A 211 -14.01 4.92 -11.23
N LEU A 212 -13.59 3.73 -10.80
CA LEU A 212 -12.34 3.56 -10.03
C LEU A 212 -11.05 3.58 -10.88
N ASN A 213 -11.16 3.50 -12.21
CA ASN A 213 -10.05 3.41 -13.18
C ASN A 213 -9.19 2.13 -13.08
N GLY A 214 -9.78 1.06 -12.55
CA GLY A 214 -9.13 -0.25 -12.49
C GLY A 214 -9.88 -1.20 -11.54
N PRO A 215 -9.56 -2.49 -11.58
CA PRO A 215 -10.04 -3.43 -10.58
C PRO A 215 -9.34 -3.17 -9.24
N TYR A 216 -10.11 -2.98 -8.18
CA TYR A 216 -9.60 -2.88 -6.82
C TYR A 216 -10.28 -3.94 -5.95
N PRO A 217 -9.54 -4.65 -5.08
CA PRO A 217 -10.14 -5.39 -3.98
C PRO A 217 -10.82 -4.40 -3.03
N VAL A 218 -12.16 -4.33 -3.07
CA VAL A 218 -12.96 -3.52 -2.16
C VAL A 218 -13.37 -4.38 -0.97
N ILE A 219 -12.82 -4.06 0.21
CA ILE A 219 -13.08 -4.81 1.44
C ILE A 219 -14.24 -4.24 2.28
N GLY A 220 -14.73 -3.05 1.92
CA GLY A 220 -15.83 -2.39 2.61
C GLY A 220 -16.23 -1.07 1.97
N LEU A 221 -17.41 -0.59 2.33
CA LEU A 221 -17.94 0.72 1.96
C LEU A 221 -18.20 1.52 3.24
N ARG A 222 -17.80 2.80 3.26
CA ARG A 222 -18.14 3.74 4.32
C ARG A 222 -19.03 4.82 3.72
N ILE A 223 -20.28 4.87 4.14
CA ILE A 223 -21.30 5.79 3.63
C ILE A 223 -21.63 6.80 4.72
N TYR A 224 -21.45 8.09 4.43
CA TYR A 224 -21.86 9.19 5.31
C TYR A 224 -23.25 9.67 4.87
N GLN A 225 -24.23 9.50 5.74
CA GLN A 225 -25.61 9.92 5.46
C GLN A 225 -25.83 11.35 5.95
N ARG A 226 -26.69 12.09 5.26
CA ARG A 226 -27.17 13.39 5.73
C ARG A 226 -27.78 13.25 7.14
N THR A 227 -27.50 14.20 8.03
CA THR A 227 -27.93 14.14 9.44
C THR A 227 -28.87 15.27 9.89
N ASP A 228 -29.15 16.25 9.03
CA ASP A 228 -30.05 17.38 9.26
C ASP A 228 -31.40 17.23 8.54
#